data_AF-A0A560I1Y0-F1
#
_entry.id   AF-A0A560I1Y0-F1
#
_cell.length_a   1.000
_cell.length_b   1.000
_cell.length_c   1.000
_cell.angle_alpha   90.00
_cell.angle_beta   90.00
_cell.angle_gamma   90.00
#
_symmetry.space_group_name_H-M   'P 1'
#
loop_
_entity.id
_entity.type
_entity.pdbx_description
1 polymer ?
#
loop_
_entity_poly.entity_id
_entity_poly.type
_entity_poly.pdbx_seq_one_letter_code
_entity_poly.pdbx_strand_id
1 'polypeptide(L)'
;MPKKKAQLSVYLDPDVMQALSTYAARREQSMSLIAEAAIASFLSPDADERKEAAIAKRLDQQDRRLARLERDVGIGVETLALFIRFWLNTTPPLPEPAAKAARAQAGARYDNFVATLGRRLNEGPKLRQEIPDDVREELNRPLAYD
;
A
#
# COMPACT_ATOMS: atom_id res chain seq x y z
N MET A 1 -24.83 -1.04 50.39
CA MET A 1 -24.74 0.44 50.35
C MET A 1 -23.95 0.82 49.10
N PRO A 2 -24.39 1.81 48.30
CA PRO A 2 -23.61 2.24 47.14
C PRO A 2 -22.25 2.76 47.63
N LYS A 3 -21.14 2.21 47.10
CA LYS A 3 -19.80 2.68 47.45
C LYS A 3 -19.68 4.14 47.01
N LYS A 4 -19.53 5.06 47.97
CA LYS A 4 -19.25 6.47 47.72
C LYS A 4 -17.92 6.56 46.97
N LYS A 5 -17.89 7.26 45.82
CA LYS A 5 -16.65 7.50 45.05
C LYS A 5 -15.67 8.31 45.91
N ALA A 6 -14.38 7.99 45.84
CA ALA A 6 -13.34 8.74 46.53
C ALA A 6 -13.14 10.11 45.85
N GLN A 7 -13.01 11.17 46.64
CA GLN A 7 -12.70 12.49 46.11
C GLN A 7 -11.21 12.58 45.74
N LEU A 8 -10.91 13.05 44.54
CA LEU A 8 -9.57 13.31 44.05
C LEU A 8 -9.41 14.81 43.77
N SER A 9 -8.43 15.46 44.41
CA SER A 9 -8.08 16.86 44.14
C SER A 9 -6.69 16.91 43.52
N VAL A 10 -6.62 17.27 42.24
CA VAL A 10 -5.38 17.34 41.47
C VAL A 10 -5.33 18.66 40.70
N TYR A 11 -4.14 19.21 40.56
CA TYR A 11 -3.90 20.36 39.69
C TYR A 11 -3.71 19.88 38.27
N LEU A 12 -4.40 20.53 37.33
CA LEU A 12 -4.23 20.33 35.89
C LEU A 12 -3.68 21.62 35.29
N ASP A 13 -2.85 21.46 34.27
CA ASP A 13 -2.47 22.58 33.42
C ASP A 13 -3.73 23.28 32.86
N PRO A 14 -3.78 24.63 32.78
CA PRO A 14 -4.94 25.36 32.30
C PRO A 14 -5.44 24.89 30.92
N ASP A 15 -4.53 24.55 30.01
CA ASP A 15 -4.90 24.09 28.67
C ASP A 15 -5.55 22.71 28.72
N VAL A 16 -5.08 21.83 29.62
CA VAL A 16 -5.67 20.50 29.84
C VAL A 16 -7.06 20.63 30.48
N MET A 17 -7.24 21.53 31.44
CA MET A 17 -8.55 21.80 32.04
C MET A 17 -9.56 22.29 30.98
N GLN A 18 -9.11 23.21 30.11
CA GLN A 18 -9.95 23.72 29.03
C GLN A 18 -10.31 22.64 28.01
N ALA A 19 -9.35 21.78 27.63
CA ALA A 19 -9.58 20.66 26.74
C ALA A 19 -10.58 19.66 27.34
N LEU A 20 -10.44 19.31 28.62
CA LEU A 20 -11.36 18.42 29.35
C LEU A 20 -12.77 18.99 29.40
N SER A 21 -12.92 20.27 29.76
CA SER A 21 -14.21 20.97 29.81
C SER A 21 -14.88 21.00 28.43
N THR A 22 -14.12 21.34 27.39
CA THR A 22 -14.61 21.37 26.00
C THR A 22 -15.08 19.98 25.55
N TYR A 23 -14.30 18.94 25.86
CA TYR A 23 -14.65 17.56 25.51
C TYR A 23 -15.90 17.06 26.25
N ALA A 24 -16.01 17.38 27.54
CA ALA A 24 -17.16 17.04 28.36
C ALA A 24 -18.45 17.74 27.85
N ALA A 25 -18.35 19.04 27.53
CA ALA A 25 -19.45 19.82 26.97
C ALA A 25 -19.93 19.27 25.63
N ARG A 26 -19.00 18.92 24.71
CA ARG A 26 -19.34 18.31 23.41
C ARG A 26 -20.08 16.98 23.52
N ARG A 27 -19.99 16.29 24.65
CA ARG A 27 -20.65 15.01 24.89
C ARG A 27 -21.79 15.08 25.90
N GLU A 28 -22.14 16.29 26.38
CA GLU A 28 -23.18 16.50 27.39
C GLU A 28 -22.94 15.65 28.66
N GLN A 29 -21.67 15.45 29.03
CA GLN A 29 -21.25 14.63 30.17
C GLN A 29 -20.52 15.49 31.20
N SER A 30 -20.55 15.07 32.48
CA SER A 30 -19.81 15.79 33.52
C SER A 30 -18.30 15.59 33.39
N MET A 31 -17.52 16.63 33.71
CA MET A 31 -16.05 16.54 33.69
C MET A 31 -15.54 15.43 34.59
N SER A 32 -16.16 15.23 35.77
CA SER A 32 -15.79 14.15 36.68
C SER A 32 -16.00 12.77 36.07
N LEU A 33 -17.05 12.57 35.29
CA LEU A 33 -17.32 11.29 34.61
C LEU A 33 -16.28 11.04 33.50
N ILE A 34 -15.99 12.05 32.70
CA ILE A 34 -14.96 11.96 31.65
C ILE A 34 -13.59 11.69 32.26
N ALA A 35 -13.21 12.43 33.31
CA ALA A 35 -11.93 12.29 33.98
C ALA A 35 -11.76 10.89 34.60
N GLU A 36 -12.78 10.39 35.29
CA GLU A 36 -12.78 9.05 35.86
C GLU A 36 -12.65 7.98 34.76
N ALA A 37 -13.42 8.10 33.67
CA ALA A 37 -13.34 7.17 32.54
C ALA A 37 -11.96 7.20 31.88
N ALA A 38 -11.36 8.38 31.70
CA ALA A 38 -10.02 8.54 31.14
C ALA A 38 -8.96 7.91 32.05
N ILE A 39 -9.01 8.15 33.36
CA ILE A 39 -8.09 7.56 34.35
C ILE A 39 -8.25 6.04 34.40
N ALA A 40 -9.49 5.55 34.48
CA ALA A 40 -9.77 4.11 34.48
C ALA A 40 -9.29 3.44 33.19
N SER A 41 -9.48 4.09 32.03
CA SER A 41 -8.96 3.60 30.75
C SER A 41 -7.44 3.59 30.70
N PHE A 42 -6.78 4.60 31.27
CA PHE A 42 -5.32 4.70 31.30
C PHE A 42 -4.69 3.64 32.21
N LEU A 43 -5.36 3.31 33.32
CA LEU A 43 -4.88 2.32 34.29
C LEU A 43 -5.30 0.88 33.97
N SER A 44 -6.02 0.64 32.86
CA SER A 44 -6.50 -0.69 32.49
C SER A 44 -5.41 -1.49 31.76
N PRO A 45 -4.99 -2.67 32.28
CA PRO A 45 -4.02 -3.55 31.60
C PRO A 45 -4.47 -3.91 30.16
N ASP A 46 -5.76 -4.17 30.00
CA ASP A 46 -6.37 -4.56 28.73
C ASP A 46 -6.35 -3.45 27.67
N ALA A 47 -6.22 -2.18 28.05
CA ALA A 47 -6.34 -1.07 27.09
C ALA A 47 -5.15 -1.01 26.14
N ASP A 48 -3.94 -1.26 26.66
CA ASP A 48 -2.72 -1.26 25.84
C ASP A 48 -2.59 -2.58 25.08
N GLU A 49 -2.88 -3.73 25.72
CA GLU A 49 -2.93 -5.02 25.03
C GLU A 49 -3.91 -5.03 23.85
N ARG A 50 -5.11 -4.41 24.01
CA ARG A 50 -6.09 -4.31 22.92
C ARG A 50 -5.60 -3.44 21.76
N LYS A 51 -4.91 -2.33 22.04
CA LYS A 51 -4.33 -1.47 21.00
C LYS A 51 -3.23 -2.20 20.26
N GLU A 52 -2.32 -2.85 20.99
CA GLU A 52 -1.23 -3.63 20.42
C GLU A 52 -1.76 -4.79 19.56
N ALA A 53 -2.74 -5.54 20.04
CA ALA A 53 -3.39 -6.60 19.28
C ALA A 53 -4.09 -6.08 18.01
N ALA A 54 -4.72 -4.91 18.06
CA ALA A 54 -5.34 -4.29 16.89
C ALA A 54 -4.30 -3.85 15.85
N ILE A 55 -3.16 -3.33 16.29
CA ILE A 55 -2.03 -2.96 15.42
C ILE A 55 -1.42 -4.21 14.80
N ALA A 56 -1.11 -5.23 15.60
CA ALA A 56 -0.57 -6.51 15.11
C ALA A 56 -1.49 -7.14 14.06
N LYS A 57 -2.81 -7.19 14.32
CA LYS A 57 -3.79 -7.70 13.36
C LYS A 57 -3.81 -6.89 12.05
N ARG A 58 -3.63 -5.58 12.12
CA ARG A 58 -3.57 -4.73 10.93
C ARG A 58 -2.29 -4.97 10.14
N LEU A 59 -1.16 -5.14 10.80
CA LEU A 59 0.12 -5.50 10.18
C LEU A 59 0.02 -6.87 9.50
N ASP A 60 -0.52 -7.89 10.18
CA ASP A 60 -0.77 -9.21 9.59
C ASP A 60 -1.63 -9.13 8.33
N GLN A 61 -2.66 -8.26 8.34
CA GLN A 61 -3.51 -8.05 7.18
C GLN A 61 -2.74 -7.40 6.03
N GLN A 62 -1.84 -6.46 6.32
CA GLN A 62 -0.97 -5.83 5.33
C GLN A 62 0.01 -6.83 4.75
N ASP A 63 0.67 -7.64 5.57
CA ASP A 63 1.62 -8.66 5.11
C ASP A 63 0.94 -9.67 4.18
N ARG A 64 -0.27 -10.13 4.53
CA ARG A 64 -1.06 -11.00 3.65
C ARG A 64 -1.43 -10.33 2.32
N ARG A 65 -1.66 -9.01 2.32
CA ARG A 65 -1.94 -8.26 1.07
C ARG A 65 -0.66 -8.10 0.25
N LEU A 66 0.47 -7.82 0.87
CA LEU A 66 1.78 -7.73 0.23
C LEU A 66 2.16 -9.07 -0.41
N ALA A 67 2.04 -10.18 0.31
CA ALA A 67 2.35 -11.51 -0.23
C ALA A 67 1.48 -11.88 -1.45
N ARG A 68 0.20 -11.47 -1.46
CA ARG A 68 -0.66 -11.64 -2.65
C ARG A 68 -0.22 -10.74 -3.79
N LEU A 69 0.10 -9.48 -3.51
CA LEU A 69 0.58 -8.56 -4.53
C LEU A 69 1.91 -9.04 -5.15
N GLU A 70 2.84 -9.53 -4.33
CA GLU A 70 4.10 -10.12 -4.80
C GLU A 70 3.84 -11.32 -5.71
N ARG A 71 2.92 -12.21 -5.34
CA ARG A 71 2.50 -13.33 -6.18
C ARG A 71 1.92 -12.85 -7.51
N ASP A 72 0.98 -11.91 -7.47
CA ASP A 72 0.30 -11.41 -8.68
C ASP A 72 1.28 -10.68 -9.62
N VAL A 73 2.21 -9.91 -9.05
CA VAL A 73 3.31 -9.28 -9.79
C VAL A 73 4.23 -10.33 -10.40
N GLY A 74 4.59 -11.37 -9.65
CA GLY A 74 5.38 -12.50 -10.16
C GLY A 74 4.72 -13.18 -11.36
N ILE A 75 3.42 -13.50 -11.24
CA ILE A 75 2.62 -14.06 -12.34
C ILE A 75 2.61 -13.10 -13.55
N GLY A 76 2.46 -11.80 -13.33
CA GLY A 76 2.50 -10.79 -14.37
C GLY A 76 3.84 -10.75 -15.11
N VAL A 77 4.95 -10.79 -14.37
CA VAL A 77 6.32 -10.82 -14.93
C VAL A 77 6.56 -12.09 -15.74
N GLU A 78 6.16 -13.26 -15.22
CA GLU A 78 6.28 -14.54 -15.93
C GLU A 78 5.45 -14.55 -17.22
N THR A 79 4.21 -14.08 -17.14
CA THR A 79 3.31 -13.99 -18.29
C THR A 79 3.88 -13.06 -19.37
N LEU A 80 4.41 -11.89 -18.97
CA LEU A 80 5.03 -10.94 -19.90
C LEU A 80 6.29 -11.51 -20.54
N ALA A 81 7.13 -12.20 -19.77
CA ALA A 81 8.32 -12.88 -20.30
C ALA A 81 7.95 -13.94 -21.35
N LEU A 82 6.93 -14.77 -21.07
CA LEU A 82 6.41 -15.74 -22.02
C LEU A 82 5.85 -15.06 -23.28
N PHE A 83 5.07 -13.98 -23.12
CA PHE A 83 4.53 -13.21 -24.23
C PHE A 83 5.63 -12.63 -25.12
N ILE A 84 6.64 -11.97 -24.55
CA ILE A 84 7.76 -11.38 -25.31
C ILE A 84 8.52 -12.48 -26.06
N ARG A 85 8.80 -13.60 -25.39
CA ARG A 85 9.48 -14.74 -26.02
C ARG A 85 8.66 -15.31 -27.17
N PHE A 86 7.36 -15.51 -26.98
CA PHE A 86 6.45 -15.97 -28.02
C PHE A 86 6.43 -14.98 -29.19
N TRP A 87 6.26 -13.69 -28.92
CA TRP A 87 6.18 -12.63 -29.93
C TRP A 87 7.46 -12.53 -30.77
N LEU A 88 8.64 -12.52 -30.13
CA LEU A 88 9.94 -12.45 -30.82
C LEU A 88 10.26 -13.72 -31.63
N ASN A 89 9.69 -14.86 -31.24
CA ASN A 89 9.86 -16.13 -31.96
C ASN A 89 8.80 -16.37 -33.03
N THR A 90 7.71 -15.61 -33.04
CA THR A 90 6.65 -15.76 -34.04
C THR A 90 7.17 -15.28 -35.39
N THR A 91 7.36 -16.21 -36.31
CA THR A 91 7.80 -15.94 -37.68
C THR A 91 6.56 -15.99 -38.58
N PRO A 92 6.21 -14.93 -39.31
CA PRO A 92 5.15 -15.02 -40.31
C PRO A 92 5.48 -16.12 -41.33
N PRO A 93 4.48 -16.76 -41.95
CA PRO A 93 4.74 -17.78 -42.96
C PRO A 93 5.55 -17.19 -44.10
N LEU A 94 6.77 -17.70 -44.28
CA LEU A 94 7.74 -17.29 -45.29
C LEU A 94 8.09 -18.47 -46.19
N PRO A 95 8.49 -18.24 -47.45
CA PRO A 95 9.05 -19.28 -48.32
C PRO A 95 10.28 -19.98 -47.69
N GLU A 96 10.46 -21.28 -47.98
CA GLU A 96 11.62 -22.11 -47.61
C GLU A 96 12.85 -21.71 -48.46
N PRO A 97 13.49 -20.56 -48.21
CA PRO A 97 14.67 -20.51 -47.34
C PRO A 97 14.63 -19.39 -46.28
N ALA A 98 13.76 -18.40 -46.47
CA ALA A 98 13.59 -17.25 -45.58
C ALA A 98 13.01 -17.68 -44.22
N ALA A 99 12.14 -18.69 -44.18
CA ALA A 99 11.61 -19.26 -42.94
C ALA A 99 12.72 -19.89 -42.07
N LYS A 100 13.69 -20.60 -42.68
CA LYS A 100 14.80 -21.23 -41.98
C LYS A 100 15.74 -20.19 -41.38
N ALA A 101 16.06 -19.13 -42.13
CA ALA A 101 16.88 -18.02 -41.65
C ALA A 101 16.19 -17.26 -40.50
N ALA A 102 14.89 -16.99 -40.61
CA ALA A 102 14.13 -16.27 -39.59
C ALA A 102 14.00 -17.05 -38.26
N ARG A 103 13.82 -18.38 -38.34
CA ARG A 103 13.85 -19.28 -37.15
C ARG A 103 15.22 -19.28 -36.48
N ALA A 104 16.31 -19.29 -37.25
CA ALA A 104 17.67 -19.27 -36.70
C ALA A 104 18.00 -17.96 -35.95
N GLN A 105 17.39 -16.84 -36.34
CA GLN A 105 17.58 -15.52 -35.69
C GLN A 105 16.65 -15.27 -34.49
N ALA A 106 15.65 -16.13 -34.26
CA ALA A 106 14.62 -15.92 -33.25
C ALA A 106 15.20 -15.91 -31.81
N GLY A 107 16.08 -16.87 -31.49
CA GLY A 107 16.78 -16.92 -30.20
C GLY A 107 17.67 -15.70 -29.95
N ALA A 108 18.47 -15.31 -30.94
CA ALA A 108 19.36 -14.14 -30.83
C ALA A 108 18.60 -12.84 -30.59
N ARG A 109 17.37 -12.69 -31.12
CA ARG A 109 16.52 -11.54 -30.84
C ARG A 109 16.08 -11.48 -29.37
N TYR A 110 15.75 -12.62 -28.78
CA TYR A 110 15.39 -12.71 -27.36
C TYR A 110 16.59 -12.37 -26.47
N ASP A 111 17.76 -12.95 -26.75
CA ASP A 111 18.97 -12.70 -25.94
C ASP A 111 19.38 -11.21 -25.98
N ASN A 112 19.30 -10.58 -27.16
CA ASN A 112 19.54 -9.14 -27.32
C ASN A 112 18.52 -8.29 -26.56
N PHE A 113 17.24 -8.69 -26.54
CA PHE A 113 16.22 -8.02 -25.74
C PHE A 113 16.56 -8.08 -24.25
N VAL A 114 16.87 -9.27 -23.71
CA VAL A 114 17.22 -9.45 -22.30
C VAL A 114 18.45 -8.62 -21.93
N ALA A 115 19.50 -8.62 -22.76
CA ALA A 115 20.70 -7.83 -22.52
C ALA A 115 20.41 -6.31 -22.52
N THR A 116 19.54 -5.84 -23.42
CA THR A 116 19.16 -4.42 -23.51
C THR A 116 18.31 -4.01 -22.30
N LEU A 117 17.36 -4.85 -21.90
CA LEU A 117 16.55 -4.63 -20.70
C LEU A 117 17.42 -4.58 -19.44
N GLY A 118 18.37 -5.51 -19.31
CA GLY A 118 19.33 -5.54 -18.19
C GLY A 118 20.14 -4.25 -18.07
N ARG A 119 20.73 -3.78 -19.18
CA ARG A 119 21.46 -2.49 -19.21
C ARG A 119 20.56 -1.32 -18.80
N ARG A 120 19.34 -1.28 -19.31
CA ARG A 120 18.38 -0.22 -19.00
C ARG A 120 17.96 -0.22 -17.53
N LEU A 121 17.80 -1.38 -16.89
CA LEU A 121 17.46 -1.47 -15.47
C LEU A 121 18.63 -1.05 -14.56
N ASN A 122 19.88 -1.25 -15.00
CA ASN A 122 21.07 -0.87 -14.23
C ASN A 122 21.40 0.64 -14.35
N GLU A 123 21.33 1.19 -15.57
CA GLU A 123 21.93 2.49 -15.92
C GLU A 123 20.99 3.43 -16.68
N GLY A 124 19.83 2.96 -17.12
CA GLY A 124 18.90 3.73 -17.94
C GLY A 124 17.89 4.56 -17.14
N PRO A 125 17.26 5.57 -17.76
CA PRO A 125 16.14 6.29 -17.16
C PRO A 125 15.00 5.31 -16.84
N LYS A 126 14.34 5.53 -15.69
CA LYS A 126 13.18 4.73 -15.31
C LYS A 126 12.13 4.92 -16.39
N LEU A 127 11.47 3.85 -16.84
CA LEU A 127 10.40 3.91 -17.84
C LEU A 127 9.36 5.00 -17.54
N ARG A 128 9.05 5.21 -16.25
CA ARG A 128 8.14 6.28 -15.79
C ARG A 128 8.54 7.68 -16.24
N GLN A 129 9.83 7.95 -16.43
CA GLN A 129 10.37 9.24 -16.86
C GLN A 129 10.23 9.47 -18.38
N GLU A 130 9.93 8.42 -19.15
CA GLU A 130 9.68 8.52 -20.59
C GLU A 130 8.18 8.62 -20.94
N ILE A 131 7.30 8.52 -19.94
CA ILE A 131 5.86 8.74 -20.12
C ILE A 131 5.62 10.26 -20.13
N PRO A 132 5.13 10.84 -21.24
CA PRO A 132 4.84 12.28 -21.32
C PRO A 132 3.86 12.71 -20.21
N ASP A 133 4.08 13.89 -19.65
CA ASP A 133 3.26 14.40 -18.53
C ASP A 133 1.78 14.57 -18.92
N ASP A 134 1.51 14.82 -20.21
CA ASP A 134 0.19 14.94 -20.81
C ASP A 134 -0.68 13.68 -20.57
N VAL A 135 -0.06 12.49 -20.54
CA VAL A 135 -0.75 11.20 -20.27
C VAL A 135 -1.01 11.01 -18.76
N ARG A 136 -0.22 11.65 -17.89
CA ARG A 136 -0.40 11.56 -16.43
C ARG A 136 -1.59 12.39 -15.94
N GLU A 137 -1.86 13.52 -16.58
CA GLU A 137 -3.03 14.36 -16.25
C GLU A 137 -4.35 13.66 -16.59
N GLU A 138 -4.39 12.90 -17.69
CA GLU A 138 -5.59 12.18 -18.14
C GLU A 138 -5.98 11.03 -17.17
N LEU A 139 -4.99 10.37 -16.56
CA LEU A 139 -5.20 9.32 -15.55
C LEU A 139 -5.62 9.84 -14.17
N ASN A 140 -5.36 11.11 -13.89
CA ASN A 140 -5.74 11.77 -12.63
C ASN A 140 -7.02 12.60 -12.75
N ARG A 141 -7.64 12.64 -13.94
CA ARG A 141 -8.88 13.37 -14.13
C ARG A 141 -10.02 12.62 -13.43
N PRO A 142 -10.67 13.19 -12.40
CA PRO A 142 -11.86 12.57 -11.85
C PRO A 142 -12.90 12.48 -12.98
N LEU A 143 -13.47 11.28 -13.15
CA LEU A 143 -14.54 11.04 -14.12
C LEU A 143 -15.67 12.03 -13.83
N ALA A 144 -15.78 13.06 -14.67
CA ALA A 144 -16.95 13.90 -14.67
C ALA A 144 -18.14 13.01 -15.03
N TYR A 145 -19.10 12.90 -14.12
CA TYR A 145 -20.39 12.32 -14.41
C TYR A 145 -21.17 13.37 -15.23
N ASP A 146 -21.42 13.06 -16.49
CA ASP A 146 -22.46 13.73 -17.29
C ASP A 146 -23.85 13.25 -16.86
#